data_AF-A0A2X3H9W1-F1
#
_entry.id   AF-A0A2X3H9W1-F1
#
_cell.length_a   1.000
_cell.length_b   1.000
_cell.length_c   1.000
_cell.angle_alpha   90.00
_cell.angle_beta   90.00
_cell.angle_gamma   90.00
#
_symmetry.space_group_name_H-M   'P 1'
#
loop_
_entity.id
_entity.type
_entity.pdbx_description
1 polymer ?
#
loop_
_entity_poly.entity_id
_entity_poly.type
_entity_poly.pdbx_seq_one_letter_code
_entity_poly.pdbx_strand_id
1 'polypeptide(L)'
;MSEKAIMSLINSIAMPLVVINRDVAQARERCVFFEQQEAAFQAVEYLITQGHRDIACITVPMHTPTGQARLQGYRNALIKHGIEWDPSRVKYGDSTMTRGYELCRELAGRESPLQRAVFL
;
A
#
# COMPACT_ATOMS: atom_id res chain seq x y z
N MET A 1 13.06 -3.61 10.75
CA MET A 1 13.44 -3.16 12.11
C MET A 1 12.16 -2.74 12.84
N SER A 2 11.98 -3.17 14.08
CA SER A 2 10.82 -2.77 14.90
C SER A 2 10.97 -1.34 15.41
N GLU A 3 9.88 -0.71 15.82
CA GLU A 3 9.88 0.61 16.44
C GLU A 3 10.81 0.66 17.67
N LYS A 4 10.77 -0.38 18.51
CA LYS A 4 11.66 -0.52 19.68
C LYS A 4 13.14 -0.48 19.29
N ALA A 5 13.52 -1.12 18.19
CA ALA A 5 14.89 -1.12 17.71
C ALA A 5 15.30 0.25 17.12
N ILE A 6 14.39 0.94 16.43
CA ILE A 6 14.61 2.33 15.98
C ILE A 6 14.85 3.24 17.18
N MET A 7 14.01 3.16 18.21
CA MET A 7 14.16 3.97 19.43
C MET A 7 15.47 3.67 20.17
N SER A 8 15.86 2.39 20.25
CA SER A 8 17.15 2.02 20.83
C SER A 8 18.32 2.67 20.09
N LEU A 9 18.25 2.76 18.75
CA LEU A 9 19.28 3.39 17.95
C LEU A 9 19.30 4.92 18.12
N ILE A 10 18.12 5.55 18.14
CA ILE A 10 17.96 6.99 18.40
C ILE A 10 18.61 7.39 19.73
N ASN A 11 18.46 6.53 20.76
CA ASN A 11 18.96 6.80 22.09
C ASN A 11 20.44 6.42 22.30
N SER A 12 21.02 5.58 21.43
CA SER A 12 22.38 5.05 21.61
C SER A 12 23.45 5.81 20.83
N ILE A 13 23.08 6.59 19.82
CA ILE A 13 24.03 7.31 18.97
C ILE A 13 24.06 8.80 19.29
N ALA A 14 25.26 9.39 19.27
CA ALA A 14 25.45 10.81 19.56
C ALA A 14 25.07 11.74 18.39
N MET A 15 24.94 11.20 17.18
CA MET A 15 24.61 11.96 15.97
C MET A 15 23.10 12.04 15.73
N PRO A 16 22.59 13.16 15.19
CA PRO A 16 21.17 13.26 14.81
C PRO A 16 20.76 12.17 13.82
N LEU A 17 19.73 11.41 14.17
CA LEU A 17 19.13 10.37 13.33
C LEU A 17 17.76 10.82 12.82
N VAL A 18 17.55 10.73 11.51
CA VAL A 18 16.26 10.94 10.85
C VAL A 18 15.73 9.60 10.36
N VAL A 19 14.46 9.32 10.63
CA VAL A 19 13.77 8.11 10.18
C VAL A 19 12.95 8.43 8.93
N ILE A 20 13.08 7.63 7.88
CA ILE A 20 12.37 7.84 6.61
C ILE A 20 11.32 6.75 6.41
N ASN A 21 10.14 7.14 5.90
CA ASN A 21 9.05 6.24 5.50
C ASN A 21 8.51 5.35 6.64
N ARG A 22 8.59 5.87 7.87
CA ARG A 22 8.00 5.29 9.07
C ARG A 22 7.50 6.40 9.97
N ASP A 23 6.37 6.13 10.59
CA ASP A 23 5.86 6.88 11.71
C ASP A 23 6.29 6.18 13.00
N VAL A 24 7.14 6.83 13.77
CA VAL A 24 7.60 6.34 15.08
C VAL A 24 7.03 7.29 16.11
N ALA A 25 5.99 6.84 16.83
CA ALA A 25 5.18 7.73 17.67
C ALA A 25 6.01 8.46 18.74
N GLN A 26 7.03 7.78 19.27
CA GLN A 26 7.92 8.31 20.31
C GLN A 26 9.01 9.28 19.79
N ALA A 27 9.17 9.42 18.48
CA ALA A 27 10.17 10.28 17.85
C ALA A 27 9.64 10.88 16.53
N ARG A 28 8.35 11.23 16.49
CA ARG A 28 7.66 11.66 15.27
C ARG A 28 8.30 12.90 14.66
N GLU A 29 8.87 13.78 15.49
CA GLU A 29 9.61 14.98 15.09
C GLU A 29 10.92 14.67 14.32
N ARG A 30 11.41 13.44 14.39
CA ARG A 30 12.58 12.95 13.65
C ARG A 30 12.20 12.10 12.45
N CYS A 31 10.91 12.03 12.12
CA CYS A 31 10.40 11.19 11.05
C CYS A 31 9.99 12.02 9.84
N VAL A 32 10.41 11.56 8.65
CA VAL A 32 9.92 12.05 7.36
C VAL A 32 9.13 10.93 6.71
N PHE A 33 7.81 11.10 6.66
CA PHE A 33 6.87 10.13 6.10
C PHE A 33 5.63 10.85 5.59
N PHE A 34 4.72 10.09 4.99
CA PHE A 34 3.42 10.56 4.56
C PHE A 34 2.36 9.50 4.88
N GLU A 35 1.10 9.90 4.86
CA GLU A 35 -0.04 9.03 5.15
C GLU A 35 -0.29 8.06 3.99
N GLN A 36 0.40 6.92 4.02
CA GLN A 36 0.34 5.87 2.98
C GLN A 36 -1.08 5.35 2.73
N GLN A 37 -1.87 5.24 3.80
CA GLN A 37 -3.27 4.79 3.69
C GLN A 37 -4.12 5.79 2.92
N GLU A 38 -3.98 7.08 3.22
CA GLU A 38 -4.71 8.16 2.56
C GLU A 38 -4.28 8.30 1.10
N ALA A 39 -2.98 8.21 0.82
CA ALA A 39 -2.46 8.23 -0.54
C ALA A 39 -3.02 7.06 -1.39
N ALA A 40 -3.06 5.85 -0.83
CA ALA A 40 -3.64 4.69 -1.49
C ALA A 40 -5.15 4.84 -1.72
N PHE A 41 -5.86 5.37 -0.71
CA PHE A 41 -7.28 5.69 -0.83
C PHE A 41 -7.54 6.66 -1.99
N GLN A 42 -6.77 7.76 -2.09
CA GLN A 42 -6.92 8.76 -3.14
C GLN A 42 -6.61 8.19 -4.54
N ALA A 43 -5.58 7.36 -4.65
CA ALA A 43 -5.24 6.71 -5.91
C ALA A 43 -6.37 5.80 -6.42
N VAL A 44 -6.96 5.01 -5.53
CA VAL A 44 -8.07 4.12 -5.87
C VAL A 44 -9.36 4.90 -6.11
N GLU A 45 -9.64 5.91 -5.29
CA GLU A 45 -10.76 6.82 -5.51
C GLU A 45 -10.67 7.49 -6.88
N TYR A 46 -9.48 7.91 -7.29
CA TYR A 46 -9.27 8.44 -8.63
C TYR A 46 -9.68 7.44 -9.72
N LEU A 47 -9.24 6.18 -9.65
CA LEU A 47 -9.66 5.14 -10.60
C LEU A 47 -11.20 4.97 -10.62
N ILE A 48 -11.84 5.00 -9.46
CA ILE A 48 -13.30 4.92 -9.35
C ILE A 48 -13.98 6.12 -10.03
N THR A 49 -13.44 7.33 -9.86
CA THR A 49 -13.96 8.55 -10.50
C THR A 49 -13.81 8.52 -12.01
N GLN A 50 -12.82 7.80 -12.54
CA GLN A 50 -12.66 7.55 -13.98
C GLN A 50 -13.61 6.48 -14.52
N GLY A 51 -14.47 5.91 -13.68
CA GLY A 51 -15.50 4.92 -14.07
C GLY A 51 -15.11 3.47 -13.83
N HIS A 52 -13.89 3.19 -13.33
CA HIS A 52 -13.51 1.82 -12.99
C HIS A 52 -14.34 1.30 -11.80
N ARG A 53 -14.83 0.06 -11.91
CA ARG A 53 -15.52 -0.67 -10.82
C ARG A 53 -14.88 -2.02 -10.54
N ASP A 54 -14.14 -2.53 -11.52
CA ASP A 54 -13.29 -3.69 -11.38
C ASP A 54 -11.85 -3.22 -11.16
N ILE A 55 -11.44 -3.14 -9.89
CA ILE A 55 -10.12 -2.65 -9.49
C ILE A 55 -9.44 -3.78 -8.73
N ALA A 56 -8.23 -4.16 -9.15
CA ALA A 56 -7.38 -5.09 -8.44
C ALA A 56 -6.27 -4.34 -7.69
N CYS A 57 -5.74 -4.95 -6.63
CA CYS A 57 -4.66 -4.39 -5.82
C CYS A 57 -3.48 -5.36 -5.78
N ILE A 58 -2.31 -4.89 -6.22
CA ILE A 58 -1.03 -5.56 -5.99
C ILE A 58 -0.32 -4.78 -4.89
N THR A 59 -0.16 -5.34 -3.71
CA THR A 59 0.53 -4.68 -2.59
C THR A 59 1.84 -5.39 -2.24
N VAL A 60 2.67 -4.73 -1.44
CA VAL A 60 3.91 -5.31 -0.87
C VAL A 60 3.59 -6.27 0.28
N PRO A 61 4.56 -7.04 0.81
CA PRO A 61 4.27 -8.03 1.85
C PRO A 61 3.56 -7.45 3.08
N MET A 62 2.55 -8.18 3.58
CA MET A 62 1.68 -7.75 4.68
C MET A 62 2.34 -7.64 6.06
N HIS A 63 3.57 -8.15 6.20
CA HIS A 63 4.36 -7.93 7.42
C HIS A 63 4.97 -6.52 7.47
N THR A 64 4.81 -5.71 6.42
CA THR A 64 5.27 -4.32 6.38
C THR A 64 4.12 -3.34 6.68
N PRO A 65 4.38 -2.25 7.42
CA PRO A 65 3.39 -1.19 7.62
C PRO A 65 2.85 -0.60 6.31
N THR A 66 3.71 -0.47 5.30
CA THR A 66 3.33 0.04 3.98
C THR A 66 2.32 -0.88 3.28
N GLY A 67 2.53 -2.20 3.31
CA GLY A 67 1.60 -3.16 2.70
C GLY A 67 0.23 -3.12 3.35
N GLN A 68 0.19 -3.05 4.68
CA GLN A 68 -1.04 -2.92 5.47
C GLN A 68 -1.79 -1.61 5.15
N ALA A 69 -1.08 -0.48 5.16
CA ALA A 69 -1.66 0.82 4.89
C ALA A 69 -2.23 0.92 3.47
N ARG A 70 -1.52 0.42 2.45
CA ARG A 70 -2.00 0.42 1.06
C ARG A 70 -3.26 -0.43 0.89
N LEU A 71 -3.27 -1.63 1.49
CA LEU A 71 -4.43 -2.51 1.42
C LEU A 71 -5.65 -1.89 2.10
N GLN A 72 -5.44 -1.24 3.25
CA GLN A 72 -6.51 -0.55 3.97
C GLN A 72 -7.06 0.64 3.17
N GLY A 73 -6.19 1.45 2.55
CA GLY A 73 -6.61 2.57 1.70
C GLY A 73 -7.45 2.12 0.50
N TYR A 74 -6.98 1.08 -0.20
CA TYR A 74 -7.74 0.43 -1.28
C TYR A 74 -9.11 -0.07 -0.80
N ARG A 75 -9.16 -0.82 0.30
CA ARG A 75 -10.42 -1.34 0.84
C ARG A 75 -11.38 -0.22 1.26
N ASN A 76 -10.89 0.84 1.89
CA ASN A 76 -11.69 1.99 2.30
C ASN A 76 -12.29 2.72 1.09
N ALA A 77 -11.53 2.85 0.00
CA ALA A 77 -12.02 3.47 -1.24
C ALA A 77 -13.15 2.64 -1.87
N LEU A 78 -13.00 1.31 -1.93
CA LEU A 78 -14.08 0.44 -2.42
C LEU A 78 -15.34 0.55 -1.57
N ILE A 79 -15.21 0.47 -0.24
CA ILE A 79 -16.34 0.56 0.70
C ILE A 79 -17.07 1.90 0.56
N LYS A 80 -16.32 3.02 0.52
CA LYS A 80 -16.91 4.37 0.40
C LYS A 80 -17.78 4.51 -0.86
N HIS A 81 -17.39 3.85 -1.95
CA HIS A 81 -18.08 3.93 -3.24
C HIS A 81 -19.00 2.73 -3.52
N GLY A 82 -19.29 1.91 -2.50
CA GLY A 82 -20.21 0.77 -2.62
C GLY A 82 -19.73 -0.35 -3.55
N ILE A 83 -18.42 -0.46 -3.79
CA ILE A 83 -17.83 -1.54 -4.58
C ILE A 83 -17.53 -2.71 -3.64
N GLU A 84 -17.97 -3.92 -4.03
CA GLU A 84 -17.78 -5.12 -3.23
C GLU A 84 -16.29 -5.44 -3.06
N TRP A 85 -15.92 -5.73 -1.82
CA TRP A 85 -14.59 -6.22 -1.49
C TRP A 85 -14.45 -7.68 -1.91
N ASP A 86 -13.52 -7.94 -2.83
CA ASP A 86 -13.18 -9.29 -3.27
C ASP A 86 -11.70 -9.58 -2.98
N PRO A 87 -11.39 -10.47 -2.02
CA PRO A 87 -10.01 -10.79 -1.67
C PRO A 87 -9.26 -11.49 -2.81
N SER A 88 -9.95 -12.08 -3.80
CA SER A 88 -9.30 -12.69 -4.98
C SER A 88 -8.65 -11.66 -5.90
N ARG A 89 -9.06 -10.39 -5.79
CA ARG A 89 -8.49 -9.24 -6.52
C ARG A 89 -7.24 -8.67 -5.87
N VAL A 90 -6.78 -9.25 -4.76
CA VAL A 90 -5.59 -8.81 -4.04
C VAL A 90 -4.45 -9.78 -4.29
N LYS A 91 -3.30 -9.24 -4.68
CA LYS A 91 -2.06 -9.98 -4.85
C LYS A 91 -0.95 -9.34 -4.00
N TYR A 92 -0.05 -10.18 -3.51
CA TYR A 92 1.07 -9.77 -2.68
C TYR A 92 2.37 -9.98 -3.45
N GLY A 93 3.00 -8.88 -3.85
CA GLY A 93 4.31 -8.87 -4.49
C GLY A 93 5.45 -8.82 -3.47
N ASP A 94 6.66 -8.83 -3.99
CA ASP A 94 7.92 -8.72 -3.24
C ASP A 94 8.66 -7.40 -3.52
N SER A 95 7.99 -6.45 -4.16
CA SER A 95 8.54 -5.16 -4.63
C SER A 95 9.51 -5.26 -5.82
N THR A 96 9.60 -6.42 -6.48
CA THR A 96 10.36 -6.56 -7.73
C THR A 96 9.49 -6.33 -8.97
N MET A 97 10.09 -5.84 -10.05
CA MET A 97 9.39 -5.67 -11.33
C MET A 97 8.92 -7.01 -11.90
N THR A 98 9.75 -8.05 -11.84
CA THR A 98 9.43 -9.39 -12.37
C THR A 98 8.18 -9.93 -11.69
N ARG A 99 8.12 -9.88 -10.35
CA ARG A 99 6.94 -10.36 -9.63
C ARG A 99 5.71 -9.50 -9.89
N GLY A 100 5.87 -8.19 -9.97
CA GLY A 100 4.78 -7.28 -10.35
C GLY A 100 4.18 -7.63 -11.71
N TYR A 101 5.03 -7.90 -12.71
CA TYR A 101 4.59 -8.31 -14.04
C TYR A 101 3.82 -9.64 -14.03
N GLU A 102 4.31 -10.65 -13.32
CA GLU A 102 3.63 -11.94 -13.18
C GLU A 102 2.24 -11.78 -12.56
N LEU A 103 2.15 -11.01 -11.47
CA LEU A 103 0.89 -10.76 -10.77
C LEU A 103 -0.11 -9.98 -11.65
N CYS A 104 0.36 -8.98 -12.39
CA CYS A 104 -0.47 -8.29 -13.38
C CYS A 104 -1.00 -9.25 -14.43
N ARG A 105 -0.17 -10.18 -14.95
CA ARG A 105 -0.63 -11.19 -15.92
C ARG A 105 -1.66 -12.15 -15.33
N GLU A 106 -1.49 -12.57 -14.07
CA GLU A 106 -2.48 -13.41 -13.38
C GLU A 106 -3.84 -12.69 -13.27
N LEU A 107 -3.84 -11.39 -12.98
CA LEU A 107 -5.05 -10.57 -12.88
C LEU A 107 -5.68 -10.21 -14.25
N ALA A 108 -4.89 -10.21 -15.32
CA ALA A 108 -5.30 -9.89 -16.67
C ALA A 108 -5.88 -11.09 -17.47
N GLY A 109 -6.15 -12.23 -16.82
CA GLY A 109 -6.63 -13.46 -17.47
C GLY A 109 -7.79 -13.28 -18.47
N ARG A 110 -7.97 -14.27 -19.36
CA ARG A 110 -8.65 -14.22 -20.68
C ARG A 110 -10.05 -13.57 -20.78
N GLU A 111 -10.74 -13.35 -19.68
CA GLU A 111 -12.10 -12.78 -19.63
C GLU A 111 -12.19 -11.50 -18.78
N SER A 112 -11.06 -10.85 -18.48
CA SER A 112 -11.12 -9.53 -17.86
C SER A 112 -11.89 -8.58 -18.79
N PRO A 113 -12.99 -7.96 -18.34
CA PRO A 113 -13.57 -6.87 -19.11
C PRO A 113 -12.47 -5.81 -19.31
N LEU A 114 -12.46 -5.17 -20.48
CA LEU A 114 -11.51 -4.12 -20.90
C LEU A 114 -11.46 -2.89 -19.94
N GLN A 115 -12.18 -2.95 -18.82
CA GLN A 115 -12.36 -1.90 -17.83
C GLN A 115 -11.66 -2.21 -16.49
N ARG A 116 -10.91 -3.32 -16.34
CA ARG A 116 -10.19 -3.60 -15.09
C ARG A 116 -8.99 -2.67 -14.91
N ALA A 117 -8.94 -1.96 -13.79
CA ALA A 117 -7.77 -1.19 -13.37
C ALA A 117 -6.94 -1.96 -12.33
N VAL A 118 -5.65 -1.65 -12.24
CA VAL A 118 -4.74 -2.23 -11.24
C VAL A 118 -4.10 -1.10 -10.44
N PHE A 119 -4.25 -1.15 -9.12
CA PHE A 119 -3.53 -0.31 -8.16
C PHE A 119 -2.30 -1.08 -7.62
N LEU A 120 -1.13 -0.43 -7.59
CA LEU A 120 0.17 -0.99 -7.18
C LEU A 120 0.82 -0.12 -6.09
#